data_AF-A0A0L6T7B4-F1
#
_entry.id   AF-A0A0L6T7B4-F1
#
_cell.length_a   1.000
_cell.length_b   1.000
_cell.length_c   1.000
_cell.angle_alpha   90.00
_cell.angle_beta   90.00
_cell.angle_gamma   90.00
#
_symmetry.space_group_name_H-M   'P 1'
#
loop_
_entity.id
_entity.type
_entity.pdbx_description
1 polymer ?
#
loop_
_entity_poly.entity_id
_entity_poly.type
_entity_poly.pdbx_seq_one_letter_code
_entity_poly.pdbx_strand_id
1 'polypeptide(L)'
;MRTTVTLDDDLLAQAGEAMGTAERSVLLHEGLRLIVQREAARRLIALGGTMPAAKAAPRRRPAPVRPAASAATPARRATAK
;
A
#
# COMPACT_ATOMS: atom_id res chain seq x y z
N MET A 1 5.05 -0.27 28.69
CA MET A 1 6.08 -0.09 29.75
C MET A 1 6.25 1.40 29.98
N ARG A 2 6.40 1.84 31.24
CA ARG A 2 6.66 3.26 31.56
C ARG A 2 8.15 3.42 31.81
N THR A 3 8.78 4.33 31.07
CA THR A 3 10.23 4.56 31.12
C THR A 3 10.47 6.06 31.12
N THR A 4 11.45 6.50 31.90
CA THR A 4 11.89 7.90 31.91
C THR A 4 13.14 8.00 31.05
N VAL A 5 13.15 8.93 30.09
CA VAL A 5 14.26 9.14 29.16
C VAL A 5 14.53 10.63 29.11
N THR A 6 15.81 11.02 29.16
CA THR A 6 16.24 12.40 28.98
C THR A 6 16.34 12.71 27.49
N LEU A 7 15.63 13.73 27.01
CA LEU A 7 15.66 14.19 25.62
C LEU A 7 15.94 15.69 25.56
N ASP A 8 16.44 16.10 24.41
CA ASP A 8 16.57 17.51 24.04
C ASP A 8 15.18 18.11 23.73
N ASP A 9 14.86 19.23 24.39
CA ASP A 9 13.59 19.92 24.24
C ASP A 9 13.44 20.58 22.85
N ASP A 10 14.53 21.04 22.26
CA ASP A 10 14.51 21.65 20.91
C ASP A 10 14.19 20.59 19.85
N LEU A 11 14.72 19.38 20.03
CA LEU A 11 14.41 18.24 19.16
C LEU A 11 12.95 17.81 19.29
N LEU A 12 12.41 17.84 20.51
CA LEU A 12 11.01 17.52 20.79
C LEU A 12 10.06 18.55 20.15
N ALA A 13 10.42 19.83 20.21
CA ALA A 13 9.67 20.90 19.55
C ALA A 13 9.65 20.70 18.02
N GLN A 14 10.81 20.49 17.40
CA GLN A 14 10.90 20.24 15.96
C GLN A 14 10.13 18.99 15.53
N ALA A 15 10.22 17.89 16.30
CA ALA A 15 9.47 16.68 16.02
C ALA A 15 7.95 16.90 16.14
N GLY A 16 7.53 17.69 17.14
CA GLY A 16 6.14 18.04 17.34
C GLY A 16 5.56 18.90 16.22
N GLU A 17 6.32 19.89 15.75
CA GLU A 17 5.97 20.70 14.58
C GLU A 17 5.87 19.85 13.30
N ALA A 18 6.84 18.96 13.09
CA ALA A 18 6.89 18.11 11.91
C ALA A 18 5.75 17.07 11.86
N MET A 19 5.34 16.54 13.01
CA MET A 19 4.33 15.47 13.08
C MET A 19 2.94 15.98 13.51
N GLY A 20 2.81 17.28 13.79
CA GLY A 20 1.54 17.91 14.20
C GLY A 20 1.00 17.43 15.54
N THR A 21 1.84 16.83 16.39
CA THR A 21 1.47 16.31 17.71
C THR A 21 2.50 16.71 18.76
N ALA A 22 2.05 17.26 19.89
CA ALA A 22 2.91 17.61 21.01
C ALA A 22 3.06 16.47 22.03
N GLU A 23 2.44 15.31 21.79
CA GLU A 23 2.45 14.21 22.74
C GLU A 23 3.79 13.44 22.69
N ARG A 24 4.60 13.59 23.75
CA ARG A 24 5.95 12.98 23.84
C ARG A 24 5.95 11.47 23.60
N SER A 25 4.96 10.74 24.13
CA SER A 25 4.81 9.29 23.92
C SER A 25 4.65 8.96 22.44
N VAL A 26 3.80 9.69 21.74
CA VAL A 26 3.51 9.46 20.31
C VAL A 26 4.76 9.76 19.48
N LEU A 27 5.42 10.89 19.73
CA LEU A 27 6.65 11.27 19.04
C LEU A 27 7.76 10.21 19.20
N LEU A 28 7.93 9.67 20.41
CA LEU A 28 8.90 8.61 20.68
C LEU A 28 8.55 7.30 19.94
N HIS A 29 7.29 6.87 19.99
CA HIS A 29 6.86 5.63 19.33
C HIS A 29 7.02 5.72 17.82
N GLU A 30 6.59 6.83 17.23
CA GLU A 30 6.72 7.05 15.79
C GLU A 30 8.20 7.21 15.37
N GLY A 31 9.02 7.91 16.17
CA GLY A 31 10.46 8.00 15.92
C GLY A 31 11.14 6.63 15.89
N LEU A 32 10.85 5.76 16.86
CA LEU A 32 11.37 4.39 16.88
C LEU A 32 10.86 3.58 15.68
N ARG A 33 9.59 3.74 15.32
CA ARG A 33 8.98 3.07 14.17
C ARG A 33 9.66 3.49 12.87
N LEU A 34 9.96 4.77 12.69
CA LEU A 34 10.67 5.30 11.53
C LEU A 34 12.09 4.74 11.41
N ILE A 35 12.82 4.59 12.52
CA ILE A 35 14.15 3.98 12.53
C ILE A 35 14.08 2.53 12.04
N VAL A 36 13.13 1.75 12.57
CA VAL A 36 12.92 0.35 12.15
C VAL A 36 12.56 0.27 10.67
N GLN A 37 11.63 1.12 10.20
CA GLN A 37 11.26 1.17 8.79
C GLN A 37 12.45 1.50 7.88
N ARG A 38 13.29 2.46 8.28
CA ARG A 38 14.49 2.85 7.52
C ARG A 38 15.50 1.72 7.43
N GLU A 39 15.75 1.00 8.53
CA GLU A 39 16.63 -0.17 8.52
C GLU A 39 16.06 -1.33 7.71
N ALA A 40 14.76 -1.58 7.83
CA ALA A 40 14.08 -2.58 7.03
C ALA A 40 14.20 -2.26 5.54
N ALA A 41 13.97 -1.00 5.15
CA ALA A 41 14.15 -0.54 3.77
C ALA A 41 15.59 -0.75 3.29
N ARG A 42 16.60 -0.39 4.09
CA ARG A 42 18.02 -0.65 3.78
C ARG A 42 18.29 -2.14 3.53
N ARG A 43 17.79 -3.01 4.40
CA ARG A 43 17.94 -4.47 4.27
C ARG A 43 17.23 -5.00 3.02
N LEU A 44 16.03 -4.51 2.74
CA LEU A 44 15.27 -4.90 1.55
C LEU A 44 15.96 -4.45 0.26
N ILE A 45 16.53 -3.24 0.23
CA ILE A 45 17.36 -2.76 -0.88
C ILE A 45 18.56 -3.69 -1.08
N ALA A 46 19.21 -4.14 0.00
CA ALA A 46 20.32 -5.09 -0.09
C ALA A 46 19.89 -6.47 -0.66
N LEU A 47 18.64 -6.89 -0.41
CA LEU A 47 18.10 -8.18 -0.87
C LEU A 47 17.53 -8.16 -2.30
N GLY A 48 16.92 -7.04 -2.72
CA GLY A 48 16.22 -6.91 -4.00
C GLY A 48 16.81 -5.90 -4.99
N GLY A 49 17.83 -5.14 -4.59
CA GLY A 49 18.54 -4.17 -5.43
C GLY A 49 19.57 -4.79 -6.38
N THR A 50 19.79 -6.10 -6.32
CA THR A 50 20.71 -6.85 -7.22
C THR A 50 20.11 -7.13 -8.60
N MET A 51 18.78 -7.05 -8.77
CA MET A 51 18.11 -7.27 -10.06
C MET A 51 17.33 -6.02 -10.54
N PRO A 52 18.03 -4.91 -10.87
CA PRO A 52 17.39 -3.69 -11.40
C PRO A 52 16.66 -3.90 -12.73
N ALA A 53 16.97 -4.98 -13.46
CA ALA A 53 16.32 -5.37 -14.70
C ALA A 53 15.20 -6.43 -14.51
N ALA A 54 14.79 -6.72 -13.28
CA ALA A 54 13.72 -7.69 -13.03
C ALA A 54 12.41 -7.29 -13.76
N LYS A 55 11.89 -8.19 -14.60
CA LYS A 55 10.59 -8.03 -15.27
C LYS A 55 9.53 -8.83 -14.54
N ALA A 56 8.37 -8.22 -14.31
CA ALA A 56 7.22 -8.92 -13.74
C ALA A 56 6.75 -10.05 -14.68
N ALA A 57 6.34 -11.18 -14.10
CA ALA A 57 5.76 -12.29 -14.87
C ALA A 57 4.43 -11.85 -15.54
N PRO A 58 4.06 -12.44 -16.70
CA PRO A 58 2.78 -12.15 -17.35
C PRO A 58 1.59 -12.35 -16.40
N ARG A 59 0.70 -11.37 -16.32
CA ARG A 59 -0.53 -11.51 -15.52
C ARG A 59 -1.43 -12.57 -16.17
N ARG A 60 -1.83 -13.58 -15.39
CA ARG A 60 -2.82 -14.56 -15.81
C ARG A 60 -4.18 -13.86 -15.93
N ARG A 61 -4.58 -13.50 -17.16
CA ARG A 61 -5.93 -13.00 -17.42
C ARG A 61 -6.91 -14.17 -17.43
N PRO A 62 -8.07 -14.08 -16.76
CA PRO A 62 -9.14 -15.04 -16.99
C PRO A 62 -9.54 -14.99 -18.47
N ALA A 63 -9.93 -16.14 -19.02
CA ALA A 63 -10.46 -16.20 -20.38
C ALA A 63 -11.61 -15.19 -20.51
N PRO A 64 -11.71 -14.45 -21.63
CA PRO A 64 -12.78 -13.48 -21.82
C PRO A 64 -14.11 -14.19 -21.58
N VAL A 65 -14.89 -13.68 -20.62
CA VAL A 65 -16.25 -14.18 -20.37
C VAL A 65 -17.03 -13.92 -21.66
N ARG A 66 -17.31 -14.98 -22.41
CA ARG A 66 -18.13 -14.88 -23.62
C ARG A 66 -19.54 -14.51 -23.12
N PRO A 67 -20.08 -13.33 -23.47
CA PRO A 67 -21.44 -13.01 -23.05
C PRO A 67 -22.36 -14.09 -23.60
N ALA A 68 -23.23 -14.63 -22.73
CA ALA A 68 -24.23 -15.60 -23.13
C ALA A 68 -25.00 -15.02 -24.31
N ALA A 69 -25.04 -15.77 -25.42
CA ALA A 69 -25.70 -15.35 -26.64
C ALA A 69 -27.07 -14.77 -26.30
N SER A 70 -27.30 -13.53 -26.72
CA SER A 70 -28.55 -12.79 -26.56
C SER A 70 -29.72 -13.72 -26.80
N ALA A 71 -30.57 -13.84 -25.78
CA ALA A 71 -31.83 -14.56 -25.84
C ALA A 71 -32.54 -14.28 -27.16
N ALA A 72 -32.82 -15.34 -27.91
CA ALA A 72 -33.59 -15.27 -29.14
C ALA A 72 -34.89 -14.51 -28.87
N THR A 73 -35.04 -13.34 -29.49
CA THR A 73 -36.34 -12.67 -29.59
C THR A 73 -37.17 -13.50 -30.57
N PRO A 74 -38.28 -14.14 -30.17
CA PRO A 74 -39.08 -14.86 -31.12
C PRO A 74 -39.75 -13.84 -32.06
N ALA A 75 -39.42 -13.94 -33.34
CA ALA A 75 -40.06 -13.15 -34.39
C ALA A 75 -41.55 -13.49 -34.44
N ARG A 76 -42.40 -12.48 -34.19
CA ARG A 76 -43.85 -12.52 -34.38
C ARG A 76 -44.15 -12.85 -35.84
N ARG A 77 -44.67 -14.06 -36.10
CA ARG A 77 -45.13 -14.49 -37.43
C ARG A 77 -46.37 -13.67 -37.79
N ALA A 78 -46.21 -12.74 -38.74
CA ALA A 78 -47.30 -12.03 -39.38
C ALA A 78 -47.65 -12.74 -40.72
N THR A 79 -48.95 -12.82 -41.01
CA THR A 79 -49.61 -13.22 -42.29
C THR A 79 -49.58 -14.73 -42.62
N ALA A 80 -50.59 -15.37 -43.21
CA ALA A 80 -51.71 -14.93 -44.05
C ALA A 80 -52.84 -15.98 -44.08
N LYS A 81 -54.10 -15.54 -43.95
CA LYS A 81 -55.31 -15.82 -44.78
C LYS A 81 -56.57 -15.48 -43.98
#